data_AF-A0A914RJC1-F1
#
_entry.id   AF-A0A914RJC1-F1
#
_cell.length_a   1.000
_cell.length_b   1.000
_cell.length_c   1.000
_cell.angle_alpha   90.00
_cell.angle_beta   90.00
_cell.angle_gamma   90.00
#
_symmetry.space_group_name_H-M   'P 1'
#
loop_
_entity.id
_entity.type
_entity.pdbx_description
1 polymer ?
#
loop_
_entity_poly.entity_id
_entity_poly.type
_entity_poly.pdbx_seq_one_letter_code
_entity_poly.pdbx_strand_id
1 'polypeptide(L)'
;MYTRIGGELLNQSEIAHQLSEVVRMCENRPGGTVIPIGGGSCVVLLMFVIMTVNIARERPERIRTSIRIFLERAIFIRQPMKSNCLQLIVSNDGTNGLLIEHSVAEGIVIINMAEYALRVSAQNANRKITDGVKRLLTPKALSWYVAPAAQALLLKQIETFDDPDGFVQLSMQLAYYRLHGRLVSTYESASIRRFFHGRVDNIRAATPESLLWALKKKLFEEAAKKQALITLENITGFGIDNHLCALNVLATEQVERGKLSCLPEIFTDPIWTETMRFPLSTSQVTTSWKNTYLCYGPVVRDGYGCSYNIQANSIIFAPSALKSCPTTNVDKFKGALVESLRDMKMLVT
;
A
#
# COMPACT_ATOMS: atom_id res chain seq x y z
N MET A 1 8.80 -2.47 -23.50
CA MET A 1 8.24 -2.98 -24.76
C MET A 1 6.77 -3.36 -24.61
N TYR A 2 5.89 -2.71 -25.37
CA TYR A 2 4.67 -3.38 -25.83
C TYR A 2 5.17 -4.49 -26.77
N THR A 3 4.67 -5.72 -26.66
CA THR A 3 5.06 -6.74 -27.64
C THR A 3 4.49 -6.27 -28.98
N ARG A 4 5.35 -5.66 -29.80
CA ARG A 4 5.02 -5.23 -31.16
C ARG A 4 5.65 -6.23 -32.11
N ILE A 5 4.86 -6.83 -32.97
CA ILE A 5 5.37 -7.60 -34.12
C ILE A 5 5.19 -6.69 -35.33
N GLY A 6 6.29 -6.31 -35.98
CA GLY A 6 6.23 -5.41 -37.15
C GLY A 6 5.78 -3.96 -36.84
N GLY A 7 5.79 -3.53 -35.58
CA GLY A 7 5.37 -2.19 -35.18
C GLY A 7 3.91 -2.05 -34.74
N GLU A 8 3.10 -3.11 -34.87
CA GLU A 8 1.70 -3.13 -34.44
C GLU A 8 1.54 -3.76 -33.04
N LEU A 9 0.55 -3.30 -32.27
CA LEU A 9 0.25 -3.86 -30.95
C LEU A 9 -0.46 -5.21 -31.10
N LEU A 10 -0.02 -6.22 -30.35
CA LEU A 10 -0.75 -7.49 -30.27
C LEU A 10 -2.17 -7.27 -29.72
N ASN A 11 -3.14 -7.91 -30.35
CA ASN A 11 -4.51 -7.95 -29.87
C ASN A 11 -4.69 -8.98 -28.74
N GLN A 12 -5.88 -9.01 -28.13
CA GLN A 12 -6.15 -9.84 -26.95
C GLN A 12 -6.04 -11.35 -27.23
N SER A 13 -6.44 -11.82 -28.42
CA SER A 13 -6.35 -13.25 -28.77
C SER A 13 -4.92 -13.68 -29.03
N GLU A 14 -4.11 -12.83 -29.66
CA GLU A 14 -2.67 -13.05 -29.84
C GLU A 14 -1.94 -13.13 -28.50
N ILE A 15 -2.23 -12.20 -27.57
CA ILE A 15 -1.66 -12.23 -26.22
C ILE A 15 -2.05 -13.52 -25.49
N ALA A 16 -3.32 -13.93 -25.57
CA ALA A 16 -3.81 -15.17 -24.94
C ALA A 16 -3.12 -16.41 -25.52
N HIS A 17 -2.94 -16.47 -26.84
CA HIS A 17 -2.23 -17.56 -27.51
C HIS A 17 -0.77 -17.64 -27.04
N GLN A 18 -0.04 -16.52 -27.03
CA GLN A 18 1.35 -16.47 -26.57
C GLN A 18 1.49 -16.92 -25.11
N LEU A 19 0.58 -16.50 -24.22
CA LEU A 19 0.57 -16.94 -22.83
C LEU A 19 0.30 -18.45 -22.71
N SER A 20 -0.59 -19.01 -23.52
CA SER A 20 -0.86 -20.45 -23.52
C SER A 20 0.36 -21.29 -23.94
N GLU A 21 1.13 -20.80 -24.90
CA GLU A 21 2.37 -21.45 -25.34
C GLU A 21 3.45 -21.38 -24.24
N VAL A 22 3.58 -20.25 -23.54
CA VAL A 22 4.49 -20.13 -22.39
C VAL A 22 4.13 -21.12 -21.29
N VAL A 23 2.84 -21.28 -20.96
CA VAL A 23 2.37 -22.27 -19.98
C VAL A 23 2.70 -23.69 -20.44
N ARG A 24 2.38 -24.04 -21.69
CA ARG A 24 2.67 -25.36 -22.27
C ARG A 24 4.18 -25.68 -22.24
N MET A 25 5.02 -24.71 -22.56
CA MET A 25 6.48 -24.84 -22.47
C MET A 25 6.97 -25.02 -21.03
N CYS A 26 6.26 -24.47 -20.04
CA CYS A 26 6.57 -24.68 -18.62
C CYS A 26 6.11 -26.07 -18.12
N GLU A 27 5.02 -26.61 -18.68
CA GLU A 27 4.47 -27.94 -18.36
C GLU A 27 5.32 -29.07 -18.90
N ASN A 28 5.79 -28.92 -20.13
CA ASN A 28 6.55 -29.94 -20.83
C ASN A 28 8.06 -29.90 -20.49
N ARG A 29 8.46 -29.27 -19.38
CA ARG A 29 9.88 -29.18 -19.00
C ARG A 29 10.37 -30.53 -18.44
N PRO A 30 11.47 -31.09 -18.97
CA PRO A 30 12.09 -32.28 -18.39
C PRO A 30 12.61 -31.96 -16.98
N GLY A 31 12.46 -32.91 -16.04
CA GLY A 31 12.65 -32.76 -14.59
C GLY A 31 14.08 -32.50 -14.09
N GLY A 32 14.93 -31.84 -14.86
CA GLY A 32 16.25 -31.38 -14.43
C GLY A 32 16.15 -30.20 -13.45
N THR A 33 17.14 -30.08 -12.56
CA THR A 33 17.26 -28.95 -11.63
C THR A 33 17.53 -27.66 -12.39
N VAL A 34 16.49 -26.90 -12.68
CA VAL A 34 16.63 -25.52 -13.15
C VAL A 34 16.94 -24.65 -11.94
N ILE A 35 18.15 -24.09 -11.89
CA ILE A 35 18.46 -23.00 -10.96
C ILE A 35 17.64 -21.80 -11.46
N PRO A 36 16.73 -21.21 -10.66
CA PRO A 36 16.09 -19.97 -11.04
C PRO A 36 17.17 -18.87 -11.12
N ILE A 37 17.61 -18.55 -12.34
CA ILE A 37 18.57 -17.47 -12.59
C ILE A 37 17.80 -16.15 -12.55
N GLY A 38 17.64 -15.61 -11.35
CA GLY A 38 17.18 -14.23 -11.13
C GLY A 38 18.32 -13.20 -11.15
N GLY A 39 19.58 -13.65 -11.24
CA GLY A 39 20.76 -12.80 -11.19
C GLY A 39 21.92 -13.40 -11.97
N GLY A 40 22.55 -12.55 -12.80
CA GLY A 40 23.73 -12.87 -13.59
C GLY A 40 23.40 -13.36 -15.00
N SER A 41 23.76 -12.55 -16.01
CA SER A 41 23.74 -12.80 -17.47
C SER A 41 22.48 -12.39 -18.27
N CYS A 42 21.26 -12.42 -17.71
CA CYS A 42 20.03 -11.99 -18.43
C CYS A 42 19.55 -10.55 -18.12
N VAL A 43 20.29 -9.80 -17.29
CA VAL A 43 19.88 -8.49 -16.75
C VAL A 43 19.60 -7.45 -17.84
N VAL A 44 20.35 -7.50 -18.96
CA VAL A 44 20.23 -6.49 -20.03
C VAL A 44 18.89 -6.54 -20.77
N LEU A 45 18.35 -7.74 -21.05
CA LEU A 45 17.08 -7.86 -21.79
C LEU A 45 15.87 -7.49 -20.92
N LEU A 46 15.97 -7.69 -19.62
CA LEU A 46 14.88 -7.52 -18.65
C LEU A 46 14.72 -6.07 -18.18
N MET A 47 15.78 -5.25 -18.20
CA MET A 47 15.72 -3.82 -17.88
C MET A 47 14.84 -3.00 -18.86
N PHE A 48 14.54 -3.53 -20.05
CA PHE A 48 13.69 -2.85 -21.07
C PHE A 48 12.24 -3.36 -21.10
N VAL A 49 11.86 -4.22 -20.15
CA VAL A 49 10.51 -4.77 -20.02
C VAL A 49 9.61 -3.76 -19.28
N ILE A 50 8.46 -3.40 -19.88
CA ILE A 50 7.53 -2.41 -19.29
C ILE A 50 6.83 -2.96 -18.04
N MET A 51 6.51 -4.25 -18.04
CA MET A 51 5.83 -4.94 -16.94
C MET A 51 6.11 -6.44 -17.07
N THR A 52 6.31 -7.12 -15.95
CA THR A 52 6.42 -8.59 -15.91
C THR A 52 5.08 -9.21 -15.52
N VAL A 53 4.63 -10.25 -16.22
CA VAL A 53 3.43 -11.01 -15.85
C VAL A 53 3.86 -12.36 -15.27
N ASN A 54 3.48 -12.62 -14.02
CA ASN A 54 3.80 -13.85 -13.30
C ASN A 54 2.55 -14.73 -13.20
N ILE A 55 2.59 -15.92 -13.81
CA ILE A 55 1.52 -16.92 -13.73
C ILE A 55 1.79 -17.84 -12.53
N ALA A 56 0.92 -17.76 -11.53
CA ALA A 56 1.08 -18.47 -10.26
C ALA A 56 0.34 -19.83 -10.26
N ARG A 57 1.07 -20.93 -9.98
CA ARG A 57 0.47 -22.25 -9.66
C ARG A 57 0.18 -22.44 -8.18
N GLU A 58 -0.83 -23.23 -7.87
CA GLU A 58 -1.15 -23.69 -6.52
C GLU A 58 -0.10 -24.70 -6.00
N ARG A 59 0.16 -24.72 -4.69
CA ARG A 59 0.79 -25.86 -4.01
C ARG A 59 -0.26 -26.47 -3.07
N PRO A 60 -0.50 -27.79 -3.09
CA PRO A 60 -1.67 -28.43 -2.48
C PRO A 60 -1.75 -28.41 -0.94
N GLU A 61 -0.86 -27.73 -0.22
CA GLU A 61 -0.68 -27.96 1.23
C GLU A 61 -1.14 -26.84 2.17
N ARG A 62 -1.49 -25.62 1.75
CA ARG A 62 -2.05 -24.61 2.68
C ARG A 62 -2.94 -23.60 1.95
N ILE A 63 -4.17 -23.40 2.44
CA ILE A 63 -4.96 -22.19 2.20
C ILE A 63 -4.12 -21.01 2.73
N ARG A 64 -3.34 -20.37 1.86
CA ARG A 64 -2.55 -19.18 2.19
C ARG A 64 -3.42 -17.97 1.85
N THR A 65 -3.54 -17.02 2.77
CA THR A 65 -4.20 -15.75 2.54
C THR A 65 -3.60 -15.08 1.30
N SER A 66 -4.42 -14.56 0.37
CA SER A 66 -3.99 -13.99 -0.93
C SER A 66 -2.78 -13.04 -0.81
N ILE A 67 -2.73 -12.20 0.23
CA ILE A 67 -1.61 -11.27 0.53
C ILE A 67 -0.26 -11.99 0.63
N ARG A 68 -0.23 -13.18 1.24
CA ARG A 68 0.98 -13.96 1.46
C ARG A 68 1.54 -14.52 0.14
N ILE A 69 0.68 -14.77 -0.86
CA ILE A 69 1.12 -15.16 -2.21
C ILE A 69 1.91 -14.02 -2.86
N PHE A 70 1.48 -12.77 -2.72
CA PHE A 70 2.18 -11.62 -3.32
C PHE A 70 3.48 -11.27 -2.58
N LEU A 71 3.44 -11.15 -1.26
CA LEU A 71 4.60 -10.72 -0.46
C LEU A 71 5.64 -11.82 -0.27
N GLU A 72 5.24 -13.09 -0.08
CA GLU A 72 6.21 -14.18 0.04
C GLU A 72 6.69 -14.70 -1.32
N ARG A 73 5.94 -14.61 -2.43
CA ARG A 73 6.52 -15.00 -3.74
C ARG A 73 7.50 -13.97 -4.27
N ALA A 74 7.45 -12.73 -3.80
CA ALA A 74 8.58 -11.80 -3.91
C ALA A 74 9.84 -12.28 -3.16
N ILE A 75 9.69 -13.17 -2.16
CA ILE A 75 10.78 -13.70 -1.30
C ILE A 75 11.16 -15.16 -1.67
N PHE A 76 10.24 -15.95 -2.21
CA PHE A 76 10.40 -17.40 -2.50
C PHE A 76 10.75 -17.71 -3.96
N ILE A 77 10.63 -16.73 -4.86
CA ILE A 77 11.66 -16.62 -5.91
C ILE A 77 12.91 -16.22 -5.12
N ARG A 78 13.87 -17.14 -4.93
CA ARG A 78 15.19 -16.80 -4.37
C ARG A 78 15.77 -15.69 -5.25
N GLN A 79 15.54 -14.45 -4.85
CA GLN A 79 15.78 -13.19 -5.55
C GLN A 79 14.57 -12.66 -6.35
N PRO A 80 13.80 -11.69 -5.84
CA PRO A 80 12.93 -10.88 -6.69
C PRO A 80 13.81 -10.18 -7.74
N MET A 81 13.39 -10.16 -9.00
CA MET A 81 13.96 -9.26 -10.00
C MET A 81 13.66 -7.82 -9.60
N LYS A 82 14.49 -7.26 -8.70
CA LYS A 82 14.37 -5.90 -8.14
C LYS A 82 14.54 -4.79 -9.19
N SER A 83 14.76 -5.12 -10.46
CA SER A 83 14.98 -4.17 -11.55
C SER A 83 13.70 -3.77 -12.31
N ASN A 84 12.59 -4.49 -12.15
CA ASN A 84 11.35 -4.21 -12.92
C ASN A 84 10.34 -3.46 -12.05
N CYS A 85 9.93 -2.27 -12.52
CA CYS A 85 9.11 -1.33 -11.77
C CYS A 85 7.70 -1.86 -11.42
N LEU A 86 7.13 -2.73 -12.25
CA LEU A 86 5.76 -3.25 -12.13
C LEU A 86 5.70 -4.74 -12.47
N GLN A 87 5.09 -5.52 -11.59
CA GLN A 87 4.81 -6.94 -11.79
C GLN A 87 3.31 -7.22 -11.60
N LEU A 88 2.66 -7.74 -12.64
CA LEU A 88 1.30 -8.26 -12.58
C LEU A 88 1.35 -9.75 -12.21
N ILE A 89 0.65 -10.13 -11.17
CA ILE A 89 0.54 -11.51 -10.72
C ILE A 89 -0.89 -11.98 -11.01
N VAL A 90 -1.00 -13.06 -11.78
CA VAL A 90 -2.27 -13.71 -12.13
C VAL A 90 -2.22 -15.14 -11.62
N SER A 91 -3.12 -15.46 -10.70
CA SER A 91 -3.22 -16.78 -10.08
C SER A 91 -4.40 -17.56 -10.63
N ASN A 92 -4.27 -18.87 -10.70
CA ASN A 92 -5.32 -19.77 -11.21
C ASN A 92 -6.56 -19.85 -10.29
N ASP A 93 -6.42 -19.48 -9.02
CA ASP A 93 -7.50 -19.39 -8.02
C ASP A 93 -8.32 -18.09 -8.11
N GLY A 94 -8.00 -17.23 -9.09
CA GLY A 94 -8.64 -15.92 -9.27
C GLY A 94 -8.03 -14.78 -8.44
N THR A 95 -6.98 -15.06 -7.65
CA THR A 95 -6.23 -14.04 -6.92
C THR A 95 -5.30 -13.28 -7.87
N ASN A 96 -5.58 -12.00 -8.11
CA ASN A 96 -4.78 -11.15 -8.99
C ASN A 96 -4.27 -9.91 -8.24
N GLY A 97 -3.11 -9.39 -8.64
CA GLY A 97 -2.55 -8.22 -7.97
C GLY A 97 -1.31 -7.67 -8.64
N LEU A 98 -0.89 -6.49 -8.18
CA LEU A 98 0.31 -5.80 -8.63
C LEU A 98 1.35 -5.80 -7.51
N LEU A 99 2.61 -6.10 -7.84
CA LEU A 99 3.77 -5.85 -7.00
C LEU A 99 4.62 -4.78 -7.67
N ILE A 100 4.99 -3.75 -6.92
CA ILE A 100 5.59 -2.53 -7.46
C ILE A 100 6.84 -2.18 -6.69
N GLU A 101 7.86 -1.77 -7.44
CA GLU A 101 9.05 -1.15 -6.89
C GLU A 101 8.71 0.31 -6.56
N HIS A 102 8.88 0.72 -5.30
CA HIS A 102 8.28 1.94 -4.78
C HIS A 102 9.08 3.22 -5.13
N SER A 103 10.32 3.09 -5.64
CA SER A 103 11.12 4.24 -6.05
C SER A 103 10.48 5.02 -7.20
N VAL A 104 9.71 4.35 -8.06
CA VAL A 104 9.15 4.98 -9.27
C VAL A 104 7.83 5.73 -9.08
N ALA A 105 6.98 5.29 -8.15
CA ALA A 105 5.62 5.82 -8.02
C ALA A 105 4.99 5.48 -6.65
N GLU A 106 4.05 6.31 -6.23
CA GLU A 106 3.23 6.16 -5.02
C GLU A 106 1.94 5.38 -5.27
N GLY A 107 1.36 4.87 -4.18
CA GLY A 107 0.09 4.13 -4.20
C GLY A 107 -1.03 4.80 -4.99
N ILE A 108 -1.15 6.14 -4.93
CA ILE A 108 -2.20 6.86 -5.67
C ILE A 108 -2.05 6.78 -7.20
N VAL A 109 -0.82 6.84 -7.72
CA VAL A 109 -0.56 6.73 -9.16
C VAL A 109 -0.86 5.31 -9.62
N ILE A 110 -0.42 4.35 -8.82
CA ILE A 110 -0.60 2.92 -9.04
C ILE A 110 -2.08 2.53 -9.03
N ILE A 111 -2.84 3.01 -8.05
CA ILE A 111 -4.25 2.63 -7.92
C ILE A 111 -5.06 3.19 -9.08
N ASN A 112 -4.76 4.41 -9.54
CA ASN A 112 -5.41 5.00 -10.71
C ASN A 112 -5.11 4.20 -11.99
N MET A 113 -3.86 3.75 -12.16
CA MET A 113 -3.50 2.87 -13.27
C MET A 113 -4.23 1.52 -13.18
N ALA A 114 -4.29 0.91 -12.00
CA ALA A 114 -4.99 -0.35 -11.77
C ALA A 114 -6.50 -0.21 -12.01
N GLU A 115 -7.13 0.87 -11.54
CA GLU A 115 -8.54 1.17 -11.79
C GLU A 115 -8.81 1.31 -13.29
N TYR A 116 -7.95 2.03 -14.01
CA TYR A 116 -8.09 2.19 -15.45
C TYR A 116 -8.02 0.82 -16.16
N ALA A 117 -7.05 -0.01 -15.80
CA ALA A 117 -6.92 -1.36 -16.36
C ALA A 117 -8.15 -2.24 -16.05
N LEU A 118 -8.70 -2.15 -14.83
CA LEU A 118 -9.93 -2.86 -14.43
C LEU A 118 -11.16 -2.35 -15.20
N ARG A 119 -11.29 -1.03 -15.43
CA ARG A 119 -12.37 -0.46 -16.26
C ARG A 119 -12.29 -0.97 -17.69
N VAL A 120 -11.09 -0.95 -18.29
CA VAL A 120 -10.87 -1.47 -19.64
C VAL A 120 -11.20 -2.97 -19.68
N SER A 121 -10.76 -3.75 -18.71
CA SER A 121 -11.09 -5.18 -18.63
C SER A 121 -12.60 -5.41 -18.54
N ALA A 122 -13.31 -4.69 -17.67
CA ALA A 122 -14.76 -4.80 -17.51
C ALA A 122 -15.54 -4.42 -18.78
N GLN A 123 -15.12 -3.35 -19.48
CA GLN A 123 -15.72 -2.93 -20.75
C GLN A 123 -15.52 -3.97 -21.87
N ASN A 124 -14.42 -4.73 -21.80
CA ASN A 124 -14.09 -5.76 -22.78
C ASN A 124 -14.55 -7.16 -22.36
N ALA A 125 -15.14 -7.35 -21.17
CA ALA A 125 -15.53 -8.66 -20.64
C ALA A 125 -16.57 -9.40 -21.51
N ASN A 126 -17.37 -8.66 -22.29
CA ASN A 126 -18.40 -9.21 -23.18
C ASN A 126 -17.95 -9.30 -24.65
N ARG A 127 -16.71 -8.90 -24.99
CA ARG A 127 -16.19 -9.10 -26.35
C ARG A 127 -15.94 -10.59 -26.55
N LYS A 128 -16.68 -11.18 -27.50
CA LYS A 128 -16.41 -12.55 -27.95
C LYS A 128 -15.00 -12.60 -28.54
N ILE A 129 -14.12 -13.35 -27.90
CA ILE A 129 -12.92 -13.88 -28.55
C ILE A 129 -13.45 -14.94 -29.53
N THR A 130 -13.61 -14.59 -30.81
CA THR A 130 -13.81 -15.57 -31.89
C THR A 130 -12.50 -16.38 -31.98
N ASP A 131 -12.45 -17.71 -31.84
CA ASP A 131 -13.40 -18.73 -32.26
C ASP A 131 -13.70 -19.86 -31.24
N GLY A 132 -14.98 -20.26 -31.19
CA GLY A 132 -15.43 -21.64 -31.09
C GLY A 132 -15.32 -22.45 -29.78
N VAL A 133 -16.21 -22.23 -28.79
CA VAL A 133 -16.70 -23.33 -27.91
C VAL A 133 -18.19 -23.16 -27.57
N LYS A 134 -18.94 -24.27 -27.72
CA LYS A 134 -20.36 -24.46 -27.42
C LYS A 134 -20.60 -24.75 -25.93
N ARG A 135 -21.04 -23.76 -25.14
CA ARG A 135 -22.12 -23.84 -24.11
C ARG A 135 -22.15 -22.58 -23.23
N LEU A 136 -23.36 -22.09 -22.98
CA LEU A 136 -23.71 -20.97 -22.12
C LEU A 136 -23.72 -21.36 -20.63
N LEU A 137 -23.06 -20.58 -19.79
CA LEU A 137 -23.38 -20.43 -18.37
C LEU A 137 -23.36 -18.94 -18.02
N THR A 138 -24.42 -18.47 -17.36
CA THR A 138 -24.68 -17.05 -17.07
C THR A 138 -24.44 -16.76 -15.58
N PRO A 139 -23.47 -15.92 -15.20
CA PRO A 139 -23.43 -15.33 -13.87
C PRO A 139 -24.20 -14.01 -13.85
N LYS A 140 -25.27 -13.94 -13.05
CA LYS A 140 -25.94 -12.69 -12.67
C LYS A 140 -25.11 -11.96 -11.61
N ALA A 141 -24.88 -10.67 -11.79
CA ALA A 141 -24.34 -9.80 -10.74
C ALA A 141 -25.39 -9.52 -9.66
N LEU A 142 -24.99 -9.56 -8.39
CA LEU A 142 -25.77 -9.11 -7.24
C LEU A 142 -25.33 -7.68 -6.87
N SER A 143 -26.19 -6.71 -7.16
CA SER A 143 -26.10 -5.35 -6.60
C SER A 143 -26.73 -5.33 -5.21
N TRP A 144 -26.03 -4.75 -4.24
CA TRP A 144 -26.60 -4.43 -2.92
C TRP A 144 -26.90 -2.93 -2.88
N TYR A 145 -28.12 -2.60 -2.45
CA TYR A 145 -28.53 -1.23 -2.13
C TYR A 145 -28.20 -0.94 -0.67
N VAL A 146 -27.61 0.23 -0.43
CA VAL A 146 -27.35 0.75 0.90
C VAL A 146 -28.65 1.36 1.43
N ALA A 147 -29.04 1.03 2.66
CA ALA A 147 -30.21 1.62 3.28
C ALA A 147 -30.03 3.15 3.44
N PRO A 148 -31.05 3.98 3.17
CA PRO A 148 -30.98 5.45 3.26
C PRO A 148 -30.47 5.96 4.62
N ALA A 149 -30.71 5.21 5.70
CA ALA A 149 -30.25 5.54 7.04
C ALA A 149 -28.71 5.49 7.20
N ALA A 150 -28.01 4.63 6.45
CA ALA A 150 -26.54 4.57 6.48
C ALA A 150 -25.93 5.74 5.71
N GLN A 151 -26.56 6.16 4.61
CA GLN A 151 -26.10 7.27 3.79
C GLN A 151 -26.20 8.62 4.52
N ALA A 152 -27.26 8.83 5.31
CA ALA A 152 -27.42 10.03 6.13
C ALA A 152 -26.38 10.13 7.28
N LEU A 153 -25.99 8.99 7.87
CA LEU A 153 -24.95 8.96 8.92
C LEU A 153 -23.56 9.29 8.36
N LEU A 154 -23.24 8.81 7.15
CA LEU A 154 -21.99 9.13 6.45
C LEU A 154 -21.91 10.60 6.01
N LEU A 155 -23.00 11.17 5.51
CA LEU A 155 -23.05 12.60 5.13
C LEU A 155 -22.92 13.51 6.35
N LYS A 156 -23.53 13.16 7.48
CA LYS A 156 -23.36 13.89 8.74
C LYS A 156 -21.94 13.79 9.28
N GLN A 157 -21.26 12.66 9.10
CA GLN A 157 -19.83 12.51 9.44
C GLN A 157 -18.93 13.36 8.54
N ILE A 158 -19.24 13.48 7.24
CA ILE A 158 -18.52 14.35 6.28
C ILE A 158 -18.75 15.84 6.60
N GLU A 159 -19.97 16.23 6.98
CA GLU A 159 -20.28 17.62 7.39
C GLU A 159 -19.72 18.01 8.77
N THR A 160 -19.58 17.06 9.70
CA THR A 160 -19.12 17.35 11.07
C THR A 160 -17.58 17.27 11.19
N PHE A 161 -16.93 16.45 10.36
CA PHE A 161 -15.49 16.30 10.31
C PHE A 161 -15.07 16.24 8.84
N ASP A 162 -14.65 17.38 8.29
CA ASP A 162 -14.18 17.59 6.91
C ASP A 162 -12.87 16.81 6.56
N ASP A 163 -12.56 15.77 7.33
CA ASP A 163 -11.37 14.93 7.23
C ASP A 163 -11.61 13.48 7.73
N PRO A 164 -12.17 12.58 6.89
CA PRO A 164 -12.33 11.17 7.24
C PRO A 164 -10.99 10.43 7.42
N ASP A 165 -9.90 10.97 6.87
CA ASP A 165 -8.55 10.45 7.03
C ASP A 165 -8.06 10.66 8.47
N GLY A 166 -8.26 11.88 8.99
CA GLY A 166 -7.93 12.21 10.37
C GLY A 166 -8.66 11.35 11.41
N PHE A 167 -9.92 11.00 11.15
CA PHE A 167 -10.66 10.03 11.98
C PHE A 167 -9.97 8.65 12.00
N VAL A 168 -9.57 8.14 10.84
CA VAL A 168 -8.89 6.84 10.74
C VAL A 168 -7.52 6.87 11.43
N GLN A 169 -6.76 7.96 11.26
CA GLN A 169 -5.47 8.14 11.93
C GLN A 169 -5.59 8.12 13.45
N LEU A 170 -6.52 8.88 14.02
CA LEU A 170 -6.75 8.89 15.47
C LEU A 170 -7.22 7.55 16.01
N SER A 171 -7.93 6.74 15.20
CA SER A 171 -8.28 5.37 15.58
C SER A 171 -7.06 4.47 15.70
N MET A 172 -6.07 4.64 14.83
CA MET A 172 -4.81 3.89 14.87
C MET A 172 -3.93 4.34 16.03
N GLN A 173 -3.89 5.64 16.35
CA GLN A 173 -3.20 6.17 17.53
C GLN A 173 -3.79 5.60 18.83
N LEU A 174 -5.12 5.60 18.95
CA LEU A 174 -5.82 5.02 20.10
C LEU A 174 -5.57 3.51 20.20
N ALA A 175 -5.60 2.78 19.08
CA ALA A 175 -5.34 1.34 19.06
C ALA A 175 -3.91 1.01 19.49
N TYR A 176 -2.92 1.76 18.99
CA TYR A 176 -1.53 1.60 19.38
C TYR A 176 -1.34 1.88 20.88
N TYR A 177 -1.90 2.99 21.38
CA TYR A 177 -1.82 3.36 22.80
C TYR A 177 -2.41 2.27 23.71
N ARG A 178 -3.57 1.70 23.36
CA ARG A 178 -4.18 0.60 24.13
C ARG A 178 -3.28 -0.61 24.29
N LEU A 179 -2.56 -0.97 23.22
CA LEU A 179 -1.73 -2.16 23.20
C LEU A 179 -0.38 -1.95 23.86
N HIS A 180 0.17 -0.74 23.75
CA HIS A 180 1.56 -0.48 24.07
C HIS A 180 1.76 0.55 25.20
N GLY A 181 0.69 1.19 25.67
CA GLY A 181 0.69 2.16 26.76
C GLY A 181 1.35 3.51 26.43
N ARG A 182 1.73 3.72 25.16
CA ARG A 182 2.42 4.92 24.68
C ARG A 182 2.10 5.17 23.21
N LEU A 183 2.29 6.41 22.76
CA LEU A 183 2.40 6.72 21.34
C LEU A 183 3.86 6.56 20.88
N VAL A 184 4.03 6.53 19.57
CA VAL A 184 5.31 6.38 18.88
C VAL A 184 5.35 7.32 17.69
N SER A 185 6.55 7.69 17.25
CA SER A 185 6.73 8.41 15.99
C SER A 185 5.99 7.68 14.87
N THR A 186 4.98 8.35 14.33
CA THR A 186 4.07 7.80 13.33
C THR A 186 4.38 8.47 12.00
N TYR A 187 4.47 7.65 10.95
CA TYR A 187 4.56 8.12 9.59
C TYR A 187 3.21 7.97 8.89
N GLU A 188 2.71 9.03 8.28
CA GLU A 188 1.61 9.00 7.32
C GLU A 188 2.03 9.73 6.04
N SER A 189 1.82 9.10 4.89
CA SER A 189 2.21 9.68 3.62
C SER A 189 1.33 10.89 3.23
N ALA A 190 1.91 12.08 3.12
CA ALA A 190 1.26 13.27 2.59
C ALA A 190 1.65 13.52 1.13
N SER A 191 0.73 13.47 0.18
CA SER A 191 1.06 13.79 -1.22
C SER A 191 1.35 15.29 -1.40
N ILE A 192 2.57 15.62 -1.83
CA ILE A 192 3.00 16.99 -2.16
C ILE A 192 3.05 17.23 -3.68
N ARG A 193 2.30 16.45 -4.46
CA ARG A 193 2.19 16.55 -5.94
C ARG A 193 1.68 17.90 -6.47
N ARG A 194 1.33 18.84 -5.58
CA ARG A 194 1.06 20.25 -5.92
C ARG A 194 2.33 20.98 -6.37
N PHE A 195 3.50 20.48 -5.98
CA PHE A 195 4.80 21.01 -6.37
C PHE A 195 5.39 20.20 -7.53
N PHE A 196 6.23 20.85 -8.33
CA PHE A 196 6.96 20.20 -9.44
C PHE A 196 7.87 19.10 -8.89
N HIS A 197 7.80 17.90 -9.48
CA HIS A 197 8.43 16.67 -8.97
C HIS A 197 8.05 16.27 -7.54
N GLY A 198 6.98 16.85 -6.98
CA GLY A 198 6.49 16.54 -5.65
C GLY A 198 6.12 15.06 -5.51
N ARG A 199 6.71 14.40 -4.51
CA ARG A 199 6.41 13.03 -4.12
C ARG A 199 5.53 13.03 -2.87
N VAL A 200 6.12 12.75 -1.71
CA VAL A 200 5.45 12.71 -0.42
C VAL A 200 6.22 13.47 0.65
N ASP A 201 5.50 13.99 1.63
CA ASP A 201 6.01 14.40 2.95
C ASP A 201 5.41 13.50 4.04
N ASN A 202 5.67 13.80 5.31
CA ASN A 202 5.24 13.00 6.45
C ASN A 202 4.27 13.74 7.40
N ILE A 203 3.03 13.26 7.49
CA ILE A 203 2.09 13.68 8.52
C ILE A 203 2.38 12.90 9.82
N ARG A 204 2.78 13.62 10.86
CA ARG A 204 3.07 13.03 12.18
C ARG A 204 1.83 12.96 13.06
N ALA A 205 1.04 11.89 12.90
CA ALA A 205 -0.23 11.71 13.64
C ALA A 205 -0.08 11.52 15.17
N ALA A 206 1.12 11.26 15.67
CA ALA A 206 1.41 11.15 17.10
C ALA A 206 1.66 12.52 17.74
N THR A 207 0.62 13.34 17.82
CA THR A 207 0.66 14.68 18.42
C THR A 207 0.37 14.65 19.93
N PRO A 208 0.72 15.73 20.68
CA PRO A 208 0.28 15.88 22.06
C PRO A 208 -1.25 15.76 22.22
N GLU A 209 -2.02 16.31 21.28
CA GLU A 209 -3.48 16.26 21.25
C GLU A 209 -3.97 14.83 21.05
N SER A 210 -3.32 14.06 20.17
CA SER A 210 -3.58 12.64 19.97
C SER A 210 -3.30 11.81 21.23
N LEU A 211 -2.23 12.12 21.97
CA LEU A 211 -1.93 11.48 23.26
C LEU A 211 -2.99 11.82 24.31
N LEU A 212 -3.36 13.10 24.43
CA LEU A 212 -4.39 13.54 25.35
C LEU A 212 -5.75 12.92 25.03
N TRP A 213 -6.08 12.77 23.75
CA TRP A 213 -7.24 12.02 23.28
C TRP A 213 -7.18 10.55 23.69
N ALA A 214 -6.05 9.88 23.49
CA ALA A 214 -5.87 8.48 23.87
C ALA A 214 -6.05 8.24 25.38
N LEU A 215 -5.66 9.23 26.20
CA LEU A 215 -5.85 9.24 27.65
C LEU A 215 -7.28 9.61 28.07
N LYS A 216 -7.88 10.59 27.39
CA LYS A 216 -9.17 11.18 27.75
C LYS A 216 -10.06 11.28 26.50
N LYS A 217 -10.98 10.32 26.38
CA LYS A 217 -11.92 10.20 25.25
C LYS A 217 -12.87 11.41 25.03
N LYS A 218 -12.79 12.47 25.83
CA LYS A 218 -13.57 13.71 25.58
C LYS A 218 -12.80 14.72 24.71
N LEU A 219 -11.51 14.48 24.47
CA LEU A 219 -10.63 15.39 23.73
C LEU A 219 -10.49 15.01 22.24
N PHE A 220 -11.45 14.26 21.70
CA PHE A 220 -11.43 13.80 20.31
C PHE A 220 -11.39 14.96 19.33
N GLU A 221 -12.26 15.96 19.54
CA GLU A 221 -12.41 17.09 18.62
C GLU A 221 -11.12 17.90 18.48
N GLU A 222 -10.39 18.11 19.59
CA GLU A 222 -9.12 18.83 19.56
C GLU A 222 -8.03 18.03 18.86
N ALA A 223 -7.98 16.71 19.06
CA ALA A 223 -7.09 15.84 18.31
C ALA A 223 -7.42 15.82 16.82
N ALA A 224 -8.71 15.82 16.46
CA ALA A 224 -9.16 15.82 15.06
C ALA A 224 -8.83 17.15 14.36
N LYS A 225 -9.06 18.29 15.02
CA LYS A 225 -8.65 19.61 14.50
C LYS A 225 -7.15 19.68 14.30
N LYS A 226 -6.36 19.15 15.25
CA LYS A 226 -4.91 19.13 15.11
C LYS A 226 -4.46 18.26 13.94
N GLN A 227 -5.03 17.07 13.80
CA GLN A 227 -4.74 16.15 12.69
C GLN A 227 -5.03 16.82 11.34
N ALA A 228 -6.21 17.46 11.19
CA ALA A 228 -6.55 18.18 9.96
C ALA A 228 -5.58 19.34 9.65
N LEU A 229 -5.16 20.09 10.68
CA LEU A 229 -4.18 21.17 10.53
C LEU A 229 -2.83 20.64 10.03
N ILE A 230 -2.28 19.61 10.67
CA ILE A 230 -0.97 19.06 10.26
C ILE A 230 -1.04 18.42 8.86
N THR A 231 -2.18 17.82 8.50
CA THR A 231 -2.43 17.32 7.15
C THR A 231 -2.36 18.47 6.14
N LEU A 232 -3.04 19.59 6.42
CA LEU A 232 -3.03 20.77 5.57
C LEU A 232 -1.62 21.36 5.42
N GLU A 233 -0.90 21.52 6.53
CA GLU A 233 0.49 22.01 6.54
C GLU A 233 1.39 21.13 5.64
N ASN A 234 1.30 19.81 5.78
CA ASN A 234 2.12 18.88 4.97
C ASN A 234 1.79 18.94 3.48
N ILE A 235 0.50 18.85 3.09
CA ILE A 235 0.13 18.87 1.67
C ILE A 235 0.40 20.23 0.99
N THR A 236 0.57 21.29 1.79
CA THR A 236 0.93 22.64 1.33
C THR A 236 2.43 22.94 1.47
N GLY A 237 3.26 21.94 1.79
CA GLY A 237 4.72 22.06 1.79
C GLY A 237 5.32 22.70 3.04
N PHE A 238 4.55 22.80 4.12
CA PHE A 238 5.01 23.24 5.44
C PHE A 238 5.32 22.07 6.39
N GLY A 239 5.34 20.84 5.87
CA GLY A 239 5.86 19.67 6.57
C GLY A 239 7.34 19.83 6.92
N ILE A 240 7.77 19.23 8.04
CA ILE A 240 9.14 19.39 8.54
C ILE A 240 10.09 18.29 8.05
N ASP A 241 9.58 17.09 7.75
CA ASP A 241 10.41 15.90 7.58
C ASP A 241 11.31 15.98 6.35
N ASN A 242 10.75 16.36 5.19
CA ASN A 242 11.55 16.56 3.99
C ASN A 242 12.60 17.68 4.17
N HIS A 243 12.23 18.77 4.85
CA HIS A 243 13.14 19.88 5.12
C HIS A 243 14.29 19.44 6.02
N LEU A 244 14.00 18.79 7.15
CA LEU A 244 15.02 18.29 8.07
C LEU A 244 15.88 17.21 7.42
N CYS A 245 15.31 16.34 6.59
CA CYS A 245 16.06 15.36 5.80
C CYS A 245 17.04 16.05 4.83
N ALA A 246 16.59 17.07 4.10
CA ALA A 246 17.44 17.84 3.20
C ALA A 246 18.60 18.52 3.96
N LEU A 247 18.31 19.14 5.11
CA LEU A 247 19.35 19.74 5.95
C LEU A 247 20.37 18.71 6.45
N ASN A 248 19.92 17.51 6.85
CA ASN A 248 20.82 16.44 7.28
C ASN A 248 21.74 15.96 6.13
N VAL A 249 21.17 15.76 4.93
CA VAL A 249 21.92 15.35 3.74
C VAL A 249 22.95 16.42 3.36
N LEU A 250 22.54 17.68 3.30
CA LEU A 250 23.44 18.80 2.98
C LEU A 250 24.54 18.96 4.02
N ALA A 251 24.21 18.86 5.31
CA ALA A 251 25.20 18.93 6.38
C ALA A 251 26.22 17.78 6.28
N THR A 252 25.74 16.56 6.02
CA THR A 252 26.61 15.38 5.81
C THR A 252 27.57 15.62 4.65
N GLU A 253 27.08 16.10 3.51
CA GLU A 253 27.90 16.42 2.34
C GLU A 253 28.95 17.50 2.65
N GLN A 254 28.61 18.52 3.44
CA GLN A 254 29.58 19.55 3.83
C GLN A 254 30.66 19.01 4.79
N VAL A 255 30.32 18.06 5.67
CA VAL A 255 31.30 17.37 6.52
C VAL A 255 32.24 16.51 5.67
N GLU A 256 31.70 15.72 4.74
CA GLU A 256 32.51 14.90 3.81
C GLU A 256 33.46 15.73 2.94
N ARG A 257 33.05 16.96 2.59
CA ARG A 257 33.88 17.93 1.85
C ARG A 257 34.86 18.71 2.73
N GLY A 258 34.88 18.47 4.05
CA GLY A 258 35.74 19.20 4.99
C GLY A 258 35.37 20.67 5.20
N LYS A 259 34.16 21.09 4.79
CA LYS A 259 33.65 22.45 5.00
C LYS A 259 32.99 22.64 6.36
N LEU A 260 32.37 21.58 6.87
CA LEU A 260 31.94 21.48 8.27
C LEU A 260 32.88 20.52 9.01
N SER A 261 33.22 20.84 10.25
CA SER A 261 34.06 19.99 11.10
C SER A 261 33.31 18.74 11.60
N CYS A 262 32.00 18.86 11.83
CA CYS A 262 31.12 17.79 12.28
C CYS A 262 29.66 18.11 11.93
N LEU A 263 28.78 17.12 12.08
CA LEU A 263 27.34 17.31 11.89
C LEU A 263 26.76 18.24 12.97
N PRO A 264 25.75 19.08 12.63
CA PRO A 264 24.98 19.82 13.62
C PRO A 264 24.40 18.91 14.71
N GLU A 265 24.38 19.41 15.96
CA GLU A 265 24.01 18.66 17.16
C GLU A 265 22.65 17.95 17.02
N ILE A 266 21.66 18.62 16.44
CA ILE A 266 20.32 18.07 16.18
C ILE A 266 20.36 16.73 15.43
N PHE A 267 21.30 16.52 14.50
CA PHE A 267 21.38 15.28 13.72
C PHE A 267 22.21 14.19 14.39
N THR A 268 22.98 14.55 15.42
CA THR A 268 23.75 13.62 16.26
C THR A 268 23.03 13.23 17.55
N ASP A 269 21.98 13.98 17.92
CA ASP A 269 21.17 13.71 19.10
C ASP A 269 20.47 12.33 18.99
N PRO A 270 20.50 11.48 20.04
CA PRO A 270 19.78 10.21 20.03
C PRO A 270 18.27 10.34 19.70
N ILE A 271 17.64 11.47 20.05
CA ILE A 271 16.25 11.78 19.76
C ILE A 271 16.01 11.89 18.25
N TRP A 272 16.99 12.33 17.46
CA TRP A 272 16.86 12.35 15.99
C TRP A 272 16.63 10.94 15.44
N THR A 273 17.37 9.96 15.95
CA THR A 273 17.22 8.56 15.56
C THR A 273 15.82 8.05 15.91
N GLU A 274 15.29 8.34 17.09
CA GLU A 274 13.94 7.94 17.48
C GLU A 274 12.85 8.72 16.71
N THR A 275 13.09 9.99 16.38
CA THR A 275 12.18 10.83 15.59
C THR A 275 12.03 10.34 14.16
N MET A 276 13.12 9.85 13.57
CA MET A 276 13.17 9.27 12.23
C MET A 276 12.89 7.76 12.19
N ARG A 277 12.65 7.15 13.36
CA ARG A 277 12.22 5.76 13.49
C ARG A 277 10.69 5.73 13.54
N PHE A 278 10.03 5.01 12.64
CA PHE A 278 8.57 5.01 12.52
C PHE A 278 7.95 3.63 12.87
N PRO A 279 7.70 3.32 14.16
CA PRO A 279 7.05 2.07 14.55
C PRO A 279 5.59 1.93 14.10
N LEU A 280 4.95 3.01 13.69
CA LEU A 280 3.66 2.96 13.01
C LEU A 280 3.80 3.71 11.68
N SER A 281 3.75 2.98 10.57
CA SER A 281 3.81 3.54 9.21
C SER A 281 2.49 3.28 8.50
N THR A 282 1.84 4.34 8.04
CA THR A 282 0.47 4.32 7.52
C THR A 282 0.37 5.08 6.20
N SER A 283 -0.70 4.80 5.46
CA SER A 283 -1.02 5.52 4.22
C SER A 283 -2.46 5.27 3.80
N GLN A 284 -3.18 6.32 3.42
CA GLN A 284 -4.45 6.18 2.73
C GLN A 284 -4.23 5.85 1.26
N VAL A 285 -4.88 4.78 0.78
CA VAL A 285 -4.99 4.48 -0.66
C VAL A 285 -6.43 4.10 -0.97
N THR A 286 -7.21 5.10 -1.38
CA THR A 286 -8.62 4.92 -1.70
C THR A 286 -8.81 4.44 -3.13
N THR A 287 -9.62 3.40 -3.32
CA THR A 287 -10.09 2.96 -4.64
C THR A 287 -11.58 2.70 -4.58
N SER A 288 -12.30 2.94 -5.66
CA SER A 288 -13.73 2.63 -5.78
C SER A 288 -14.01 1.14 -6.05
N TRP A 289 -12.99 0.34 -6.32
CA TRP A 289 -13.13 -1.08 -6.65
C TRP A 289 -13.22 -1.97 -5.42
N LYS A 290 -14.26 -2.82 -5.39
CA LYS A 290 -14.48 -3.79 -4.31
C LYS A 290 -13.34 -4.80 -4.25
N ASN A 291 -12.98 -5.21 -3.02
CA ASN A 291 -11.95 -6.20 -2.74
C ASN A 291 -10.54 -5.82 -3.22
N THR A 292 -10.30 -4.54 -3.52
CA THR A 292 -8.99 -4.02 -3.90
C THR A 292 -8.43 -3.18 -2.74
N TYR A 293 -7.20 -3.49 -2.35
CA TYR A 293 -6.50 -2.73 -1.31
C TYR A 293 -4.99 -2.88 -1.51
N LEU A 294 -4.26 -1.83 -1.09
CA LEU A 294 -2.81 -1.84 -1.03
C LEU A 294 -2.36 -2.37 0.33
N CYS A 295 -1.16 -2.99 0.39
CA CYS A 295 -0.53 -3.40 1.63
C CYS A 295 1.00 -3.38 1.51
N TYR A 296 1.70 -3.22 2.64
CA TYR A 296 3.17 -3.27 2.74
C TYR A 296 3.58 -3.75 4.14
N GLY A 297 4.87 -4.11 4.28
CA GLY A 297 5.48 -4.49 5.55
C GLY A 297 5.80 -3.28 6.45
N PRO A 298 6.12 -3.49 7.74
CA PRO A 298 6.59 -2.43 8.62
C PRO A 298 7.96 -1.90 8.19
N VAL A 299 8.25 -0.63 8.49
CA VAL A 299 9.53 0.04 8.15
C VAL A 299 10.60 -0.13 9.23
N VAL A 300 10.22 -0.64 10.41
CA VAL A 300 11.13 -1.00 11.50
C VAL A 300 10.78 -2.39 12.04
N ARG A 301 11.74 -3.07 12.68
CA ARG A 301 11.56 -4.47 13.10
C ARG A 301 10.43 -4.66 14.10
N ASP A 302 10.25 -3.70 14.99
CA ASP A 302 9.29 -3.69 16.09
C ASP A 302 8.15 -2.70 15.83
N GLY A 303 7.74 -2.58 14.57
CA GLY A 303 6.65 -1.72 14.15
C GLY A 303 5.56 -2.44 13.35
N TYR A 304 4.59 -1.64 12.92
CA TYR A 304 3.48 -2.02 12.05
C TYR A 304 3.52 -1.20 10.75
N GLY A 305 3.18 -1.85 9.64
CA GLY A 305 2.76 -1.18 8.41
C GLY A 305 1.25 -1.28 8.27
N CYS A 306 0.53 -0.19 8.03
CA CYS A 306 -0.92 -0.22 7.96
C CYS A 306 -1.46 0.77 6.94
N SER A 307 -1.64 0.29 5.71
CA SER A 307 -2.44 0.99 4.72
C SER A 307 -3.93 0.80 4.99
N TYR A 308 -4.72 1.77 4.54
CA TYR A 308 -6.18 1.70 4.62
C TYR A 308 -6.86 2.31 3.40
N ASN A 309 -8.07 1.84 3.15
CA ASN A 309 -8.91 2.23 2.03
C ASN A 309 -10.31 2.57 2.55
N ILE A 310 -10.67 3.85 2.48
CA ILE A 310 -11.96 4.37 2.92
C ILE A 310 -12.97 4.17 1.79
N GLN A 311 -14.00 3.35 2.03
CA GLN A 311 -15.11 3.09 1.11
C GLN A 311 -16.36 3.83 1.57
N ALA A 312 -17.38 3.85 0.71
CA ALA A 312 -18.67 4.43 1.01
C ALA A 312 -19.30 3.88 2.32
N ASN A 313 -19.13 2.59 2.67
CA ASN A 313 -19.77 2.00 3.86
C ASN A 313 -18.83 1.15 4.71
N SER A 314 -17.52 1.22 4.48
CA SER A 314 -16.54 0.38 5.17
C SER A 314 -15.16 1.00 5.10
N ILE A 315 -14.29 0.63 6.04
CA ILE A 315 -12.86 0.95 5.95
C ILE A 315 -12.12 -0.39 5.90
N ILE A 316 -11.27 -0.56 4.90
CA ILE A 316 -10.42 -1.74 4.77
C ILE A 316 -9.05 -1.38 5.34
N PHE A 317 -8.62 -2.07 6.39
CA PHE A 317 -7.26 -1.96 6.94
C PHE A 317 -6.41 -3.15 6.51
N ALA A 318 -5.15 -2.92 6.16
CA ALA A 318 -4.18 -3.96 5.83
C ALA A 318 -2.94 -3.89 6.76
N PRO A 319 -3.10 -4.19 8.06
CA PRO A 319 -1.98 -4.15 8.99
C PRO A 319 -1.02 -5.32 8.79
N SER A 320 0.27 -5.05 8.97
CA SER A 320 1.37 -6.00 8.89
C SER A 320 2.34 -5.78 10.05
N ALA A 321 3.04 -6.84 10.44
CA ALA A 321 4.15 -6.79 11.40
C ALA A 321 5.08 -7.99 11.16
N LEU A 322 6.31 -7.91 11.65
CA LEU A 322 7.24 -9.03 11.58
C LEU A 322 6.93 -10.07 12.66
N LYS A 323 6.68 -11.32 12.25
CA LYS A 323 6.43 -12.44 13.20
C LYS A 323 7.60 -12.71 14.15
N SER A 324 8.81 -12.32 13.77
CA SER A 324 10.01 -12.47 14.58
C SER A 324 10.08 -11.49 15.75
N CYS A 325 9.24 -10.45 15.75
CA CYS A 325 9.22 -9.46 16.82
C CYS A 325 8.22 -9.88 17.91
N PRO A 326 8.66 -10.07 19.17
CA PRO A 326 7.76 -10.47 20.24
C PRO A 326 6.86 -9.34 20.73
N THR A 327 7.21 -8.07 20.46
CA THR A 327 6.46 -6.90 20.93
C THR A 327 5.33 -6.49 19.99
N THR A 328 5.30 -6.97 18.75
CA THR A 328 4.24 -6.66 17.78
C THR A 328 3.39 -7.89 17.46
N ASN A 329 2.09 -7.68 17.27
CA ASN A 329 1.16 -8.74 16.90
C ASN A 329 -0.02 -8.18 16.10
N VAL A 330 -0.12 -8.59 14.84
CA VAL A 330 -1.14 -8.09 13.89
C VAL A 330 -2.57 -8.36 14.37
N ASP A 331 -2.82 -9.53 14.97
CA ASP A 331 -4.18 -9.89 15.40
C ASP A 331 -4.60 -9.08 16.63
N LYS A 332 -3.68 -8.85 17.57
CA LYS A 332 -3.92 -7.92 18.69
C LYS A 332 -4.13 -6.49 18.19
N PHE A 333 -3.33 -6.04 17.23
CA PHE A 333 -3.49 -4.71 16.61
C PHE A 333 -4.86 -4.55 15.93
N LYS A 334 -5.31 -5.55 15.18
CA LYS A 334 -6.67 -5.58 14.62
C LYS A 334 -7.75 -5.52 15.69
N GLY A 335 -7.60 -6.30 16.77
CA GLY A 335 -8.52 -6.27 17.91
C GLY A 335 -8.64 -4.86 18.51
N ALA A 336 -7.50 -4.22 18.80
CA ALA A 336 -7.46 -2.87 19.32
C ALA A 336 -8.04 -1.84 18.36
N LEU A 337 -7.82 -1.96 17.05
CA LEU A 337 -8.44 -1.09 16.03
C LEU A 337 -9.96 -1.20 16.05
N VAL A 338 -10.50 -2.41 16.10
CA VAL A 338 -11.96 -2.61 16.16
C VAL A 338 -12.56 -1.98 17.42
N GLU A 339 -11.90 -2.14 18.57
CA GLU A 339 -12.36 -1.52 19.81
C GLU A 339 -12.23 0.01 19.77
N SER A 340 -11.16 0.56 19.21
CA SER A 340 -10.99 2.00 19.01
C SER A 340 -12.10 2.58 18.13
N LEU A 341 -12.40 1.94 16.99
CA LEU A 341 -13.47 2.37 16.08
C LEU A 341 -14.85 2.28 16.73
N ARG A 342 -15.11 1.26 17.56
CA ARG A 342 -16.35 1.16 18.34
C ARG A 342 -16.52 2.31 19.32
N ASP A 343 -15.44 2.67 20.02
CA ASP A 343 -15.48 3.77 20.98
C ASP A 343 -15.61 5.13 20.28
N MET A 344 -14.95 5.31 19.14
CA MET A 344 -15.06 6.53 18.34
C MET A 344 -16.44 6.66 17.72
N LYS A 345 -17.11 5.55 17.35
CA LYS A 345 -18.50 5.57 16.91
C LYS A 345 -19.41 6.23 17.95
N MET A 346 -19.21 5.96 19.24
CA MET A 346 -20.02 6.54 20.33
C MET A 346 -19.83 8.06 20.51
N LEU A 347 -18.81 8.66 19.87
CA LEU A 347 -18.54 10.10 19.95
C LEU A 347 -19.18 10.89 18.82
N VAL A 348 -19.56 10.20 17.73
CA VAL A 348 -20.15 10.80 16.53
C VAL A 348 -21.63 10.44 16.37
N THR A 349 -22.17 9.60 17.26
CA THR A 349 -23.59 9.24 17.39
C THR A 349 -24.15 9.81 18.67
#